data_AF-A0A957EUN0-F1
#
_entry.id   AF-A0A957EUN0-F1
#
_cell.length_a   1.000
_cell.length_b   1.000
_cell.length_c   1.000
_cell.angle_alpha   90.00
_cell.angle_beta   90.00
_cell.angle_gamma   90.00
#
_symmetry.space_group_name_H-M   'P 1'
#
loop_
_entity.id
_entity.type
_entity.pdbx_description
1 polymer ?
#
loop_
_entity_poly.entity_id
_entity_poly.type
_entity_poly.pdbx_seq_one_letter_code
_entity_poly.pdbx_strand_id
1 'polypeptide(L)' 'MNAEESQMLPNWLAWAQQIQAIAQSGLTFSRDIYDIERYEHLRRLAAEMMAAGTDGDVEQIVGVFTAQTGYAT' A
#
# COMPACT_ATOMS: atom_id res chain seq x y z
N MET A 1 -30.02 -12.48 14.75
CA MET A 1 -29.31 -11.77 13.67
C MET A 1 -27.84 -11.86 14.03
N ASN A 2 -27.09 -12.67 13.30
CA ASN A 2 -25.85 -13.30 13.77
C ASN A 2 -24.72 -12.30 13.97
N ALA A 3 -23.98 -12.46 15.07
CA ALA A 3 -22.80 -11.69 15.44
C ALA A 3 -21.54 -12.10 14.63
N GLU A 4 -21.71 -12.40 13.34
CA GLU A 4 -20.64 -12.92 12.45
C GLU A 4 -20.50 -12.15 11.13
N GLU A 5 -21.09 -10.96 11.01
CA GLU A 5 -20.60 -9.97 10.04
C GLU A 5 -19.39 -9.24 10.64
N SER A 6 -18.34 -9.99 10.99
CA SER A 6 -17.00 -9.40 10.99
C SER A 6 -16.81 -8.90 9.56
N GLN A 7 -16.83 -7.58 9.37
CA GLN A 7 -16.58 -6.95 8.08
C GLN A 7 -15.22 -7.40 7.57
N MET A 8 -15.21 -8.50 6.83
CA MET A 8 -14.01 -9.00 6.18
C MET A 8 -13.67 -7.95 5.12
N LEU A 9 -12.52 -7.31 5.30
CA LEU A 9 -11.98 -6.41 4.30
C LEU A 9 -12.01 -7.13 2.95
N PRO A 10 -12.46 -6.48 1.86
CA PRO A 10 -12.39 -7.07 0.54
C PRO A 10 -10.97 -7.58 0.27
N ASN A 11 -10.83 -8.76 -0.32
CA ASN A 11 -9.51 -9.38 -0.51
C ASN A 11 -8.52 -8.45 -1.23
N TRP A 12 -8.99 -7.66 -2.20
CA TRP A 12 -8.16 -6.67 -2.89
C TRP A 12 -7.56 -5.62 -1.94
N LEU A 13 -8.31 -5.20 -0.92
CA LEU A 13 -7.87 -4.20 0.06
C LEU A 13 -6.82 -4.80 1.00
N ALA A 14 -7.03 -6.04 1.44
CA ALA A 14 -6.05 -6.77 2.24
C ALA A 14 -4.74 -6.99 1.46
N TRP A 15 -4.83 -7.34 0.17
CA TRP A 15 -3.65 -7.50 -0.69
C TRP A 15 -2.92 -6.18 -0.93
N ALA A 16 -3.66 -5.09 -1.19
CA ALA A 16 -3.06 -3.76 -1.37
C ALA A 16 -2.27 -3.32 -0.13
N GLN A 17 -2.81 -3.54 1.07
CA GLN A 17 -2.12 -3.26 2.33
C GLN A 17 -0.84 -4.11 2.50
N GLN A 18 -0.90 -5.41 2.18
CA GLN A 18 0.27 -6.29 2.25
C GLN A 18 1.37 -5.86 1.27
N ILE A 19 1.01 -5.53 0.03
CA ILE A 19 1.97 -5.07 -0.98
C ILE A 19 2.60 -3.75 -0.54
N GLN A 20 1.81 -2.80 -0.01
CA GLN A 20 2.33 -1.54 0.51
C GLN A 20 3.31 -1.77 1.66
N ALA A 21 3.03 -2.68 2.59
CA ALA A 21 3.92 -3.00 3.70
C ALA A 21 5.26 -3.62 3.24
N ILE A 22 5.22 -4.49 2.22
CA ILE A 22 6.41 -5.07 1.59
C ILE A 22 7.23 -3.98 0.89
N ALA A 23 6.57 -3.14 0.09
CA ALA A 23 7.21 -2.03 -0.60
C ALA A 23 7.88 -1.07 0.39
N GLN A 24 7.19 -0.72 1.47
CA GLN A 24 7.71 0.14 2.52
C GLN A 24 8.96 -0.44 3.18
N SER A 25 8.90 -1.71 3.57
CA SER A 25 10.04 -2.41 4.17
C SER A 25 11.23 -2.45 3.21
N GLY A 26 10.98 -2.77 1.94
CA GLY A 26 12.00 -2.79 0.90
C GLY A 26 12.66 -1.44 0.65
N LEU A 27 11.87 -0.37 0.53
CA LEU A 27 12.38 1.01 0.38
C LEU A 27 13.15 1.49 1.61
N THR A 28 12.80 0.99 2.80
CA THR A 28 13.47 1.37 4.05
C THR A 28 14.85 0.72 4.19
N PHE A 29 15.00 -0.55 3.78
CA PHE A 29 16.19 -1.34 4.08
C PHE A 29 17.07 -1.67 2.88
N SER A 30 16.54 -1.60 1.65
CA SER A 30 17.34 -1.91 0.46
C SER A 30 18.36 -0.82 0.15
N ARG A 31 19.52 -1.25 -0.36
CA ARG A 31 20.59 -0.38 -0.87
C ARG A 31 20.87 -0.62 -2.35
N ASP A 32 20.26 -1.64 -2.95
CA ASP A 32 20.39 -1.94 -4.37
C ASP A 32 19.42 -1.10 -5.18
N ILE A 33 19.92 -0.46 -6.24
CA ILE A 33 19.14 0.48 -7.06
C ILE A 33 17.96 -0.20 -7.77
N TYR A 34 18.13 -1.46 -8.19
CA TYR A 34 17.10 -2.20 -8.90
C TYR A 34 16.02 -2.68 -7.94
N ASP A 35 16.39 -3.05 -6.72
CA ASP A 35 15.43 -3.38 -5.67
C ASP A 35 14.61 -2.15 -5.26
N ILE A 36 15.24 -0.97 -5.14
CA ILE A 36 14.53 0.28 -4.86
C ILE A 36 13.48 0.56 -5.95
N GLU A 37 13.84 0.45 -7.23
CA GLU A 37 12.87 0.60 -8.34
C GLU A 37 11.73 -0.44 -8.26
N ARG A 38 12.03 -1.69 -7.91
CA ARG A 38 11.00 -2.73 -7.74
C ARG A 38 10.03 -2.37 -6.61
N TYR A 39 10.54 -1.88 -5.49
CA TYR A 39 9.68 -1.51 -4.36
C TYR A 39 8.87 -0.23 -4.65
N GLU A 40 9.42 0.72 -5.41
CA GLU A 40 8.66 1.85 -5.95
C GLU A 40 7.48 1.38 -6.81
N HIS A 41 7.70 0.42 -7.71
CA HIS A 41 6.64 -0.17 -8.51
C HIS A 41 5.58 -0.88 -7.66
N LEU A 42 5.99 -1.65 -6.64
CA LEU A 42 5.06 -2.31 -5.72
C LEU A 42 4.22 -1.29 -4.94
N ARG A 43 4.84 -0.19 -4.48
CA ARG A 43 4.10 0.90 -3.81
C ARG A 43 3.04 1.50 -4.74
N ARG A 44 3.39 1.76 -6.00
CA ARG A 44 2.46 2.29 -7.00
C ARG A 44 1.33 1.30 -7.28
N LEU A 45 1.63 0.01 -7.43
CA LEU A 45 0.62 -1.03 -7.63
C LEU A 45 -0.39 -1.09 -6.46
N ALA A 46 0.10 -1.00 -5.22
CA ALA A 46 -0.78 -0.94 -4.06
C ALA A 46 -1.70 0.30 -4.08
N ALA A 47 -1.18 1.45 -4.54
CA ALA A 47 -1.96 2.68 -4.67
C ALA A 47 -3.03 2.57 -5.76
N GLU A 48 -2.71 1.97 -6.91
CA GLU A 48 -3.66 1.69 -8.00
C GLU A 48 -4.78 0.76 -7.53
N MET A 49 -4.46 -0.29 -6.76
CA MET A 49 -5.46 -1.18 -6.18
C MET A 49 -6.39 -0.44 -5.20
N MET A 50 -5.85 0.45 -4.37
CA MET A 50 -6.66 1.24 -3.45
C MET A 50 -7.54 2.25 -4.19
N ALA A 51 -7.00 2.97 -5.18
CA ALA A 51 -7.75 3.89 -6.01
C ALA A 51 -8.93 3.20 -6.71
N ALA A 52 -8.70 2.04 -7.32
CA ALA A 52 -9.74 1.26 -8.00
C ALA A 52 -10.87 0.82 -7.06
N GLY A 53 -10.57 0.56 -5.78
CA GLY A 53 -11.55 0.12 -4.80
C GLY A 53 -12.24 1.24 -4.01
N THR A 54 -11.72 2.46 -4.06
CA THR A 54 -12.28 3.63 -3.36
C THR A 54 -12.76 4.75 -4.29
N ASP A 55 -12.62 4.57 -5.62
CA ASP A 55 -12.81 5.63 -6.63
C ASP A 55 -11.93 6.86 -6.33
N GLY A 56 -10.75 6.60 -5.77
CA GLY A 56 -9.77 7.62 -5.36
C GLY A 56 -8.73 7.91 -6.42
N ASP A 57 -7.95 8.98 -6.22
CA ASP A 57 -6.83 9.33 -7.10
C ASP A 57 -5.54 8.58 -6.69
N VAL A 58 -4.88 7.97 -7.67
CA VAL A 58 -3.65 7.18 -7.45
C VAL A 58 -2.53 8.04 -6.87
N GLU A 59 -2.33 9.24 -7.41
CA GLU A 59 -1.23 10.11 -7.00
C GLU A 59 -1.44 10.65 -5.58
N GLN A 60 -2.70 10.94 -5.20
CA GLN A 60 -3.04 11.26 -3.81
C GLN A 60 -2.70 10.10 -2.85
N ILE A 61 -3.03 8.86 -3.22
CA ILE A 61 -2.75 7.68 -2.39
C ILE A 61 -1.24 7.41 -2.28
N VAL A 62 -0.49 7.53 -3.38
CA VAL A 62 0.98 7.48 -3.36
C VAL A 62 1.54 8.55 -2.43
N GLY A 63 1.00 9.78 -2.50
CA GLY A 63 1.34 10.86 -1.58
C GLY A 63 1.16 10.49 -0.11
N VAL A 64 0.05 9.83 0.24
CA VAL A 64 -0.19 9.34 1.60
C VAL A 64 0.85 8.28 2.02
N PHE A 65 1.17 7.32 1.16
CA PHE A 65 2.17 6.28 1.49
C PHE A 65 3.57 6.85 1.68
N THR A 66 3.98 7.80 0.82
CA THR A 66 5.28 8.46 0.94
C THR A 66 5.37 9.29 2.23
N ALA A 67 4.29 9.94 2.65
CA ALA A 67 4.25 10.70 3.90
C ALA A 67 4.43 9.82 5.15
N GLN A 68 3.93 8.58 5.12
CA GLN A 68 4.10 7.61 6.23
C GLN A 68 5.55 7.17 6.45
N THR A 69 6.44 7.36 5.46
CA THR A 69 7.87 7.10 5.60
C THR A 69 8.59 8.17 6.45
N GLY A 70 8.01 9.37 6.53
CA GLY A 70 8.65 10.56 7.09
C GLY A 70 8.24 10.92 8.51
N TYR A 71 7.10 10.44 9.01
CA TYR A 71 6.67 10.72 10.39
C TYR A 71 5.67 9.67 10.91
N ALA A 72 6.13 8.83 11.83
CA ALA A 72 5.30 8.17 12.82
C ALA A 72 5.93 8.49 14.20
N THR A 73 5.42 9.53 14.87
CA THR A 73 5.59 9.72 16.33
C THR A 73 4.39 9.16 17.06
#